data_AF-A0A3N7HFQ6-F1
#
_entry.id   AF-A0A3N7HFQ6-F1
#
_cell.length_a   1.000
_cell.length_b   1.000
_cell.length_c   1.000
_cell.angle_alpha   90.00
_cell.angle_beta   90.00
_cell.angle_gamma   90.00
#
_symmetry.space_group_name_H-M   'P 1'
#
loop_
_entity.id
_entity.type
_entity.pdbx_description
1 polymer ?
#
loop_
_entity_poly.entity_id
_entity_poly.type
_entity_poly.pdbx_seq_one_letter_code
_entity_poly.pdbx_strand_id
1 'polypeptide(L)'
;DADKSRLIISRRFYVLAPLMSVSPELVPSVDVAKRSKNQKLNVTVHTGGLTVNNPYQDIKILVLQNQRPDIQQWLTTPQFVNNGELRYHDNRTLDFGGSNEFRFVDLRSLRLASERMATIQVDSTVRVDLLPDENYRTASYASVFDENGQFFIRNQDKDNADTESDYIWVTFFLADDAVTGGAIYIVGGFNSYQRNEANKLTYDASQKTWRGTLLLKQGLYDYEYVYVSPTGEVNPTFSSGDHFETNNTYQILVYNRRQGTTWDELVGFSTVR
;
A
#
# COMPACT_ATOMS: atom_id res chain seq x y z
N ASP A 1 1.23 32.63 6.60
CA ASP A 1 0.14 31.69 6.92
C ASP A 1 -1.28 32.16 6.58
N ALA A 2 -1.49 33.30 5.90
CA ALA A 2 -2.84 33.84 5.66
C ALA A 2 -3.44 33.55 4.28
N ASP A 3 -2.71 32.87 3.38
CA ASP A 3 -3.19 32.60 2.03
C ASP A 3 -4.06 31.34 2.00
N LYS A 4 -5.39 31.55 1.91
CA LYS A 4 -6.39 30.48 1.82
C LYS A 4 -6.34 29.70 0.50
N SER A 5 -5.65 30.20 -0.52
CA SER A 5 -5.51 29.52 -1.81
C SER A 5 -4.33 28.55 -1.86
N ARG A 6 -3.39 28.66 -0.91
CA ARG A 6 -2.22 27.79 -0.85
C ARG A 6 -2.57 26.44 -0.22
N LEU A 7 -2.84 25.45 -1.06
CA LEU A 7 -3.07 24.07 -0.64
C LEU A 7 -1.79 23.49 0.00
N ILE A 8 -1.86 23.13 1.29
CA ILE A 8 -0.75 22.51 2.03
C ILE A 8 -0.85 20.99 2.06
N ILE A 9 -2.06 20.48 2.28
CA ILE A 9 -2.34 19.04 2.36
C ILE A 9 -3.74 18.76 1.83
N SER A 10 -3.89 17.60 1.18
CA SER A 10 -5.19 17.03 0.82
C SER A 10 -5.21 15.57 1.23
N ARG A 11 -6.31 15.13 1.84
CA ARG A 11 -6.54 13.75 2.24
C ARG A 11 -7.93 13.34 1.78
N ARG A 12 -8.04 12.12 1.25
CA ARG A 12 -9.30 11.53 0.80
C ARG A 12 -9.82 10.60 1.89
N PHE A 13 -11.13 10.61 2.07
CA PHE A 13 -11.87 9.62 2.85
C PHE A 13 -13.15 9.27 2.07
N TYR A 14 -13.78 8.16 2.43
CA TYR A 14 -14.97 7.65 1.75
C TYR A 14 -16.16 7.67 2.70
N VAL A 15 -17.36 7.95 2.18
CA VAL A 15 -18.61 7.94 2.94
C VAL A 15 -19.52 6.85 2.38
N LEU A 16 -19.78 5.83 3.18
CA LEU A 16 -20.57 4.66 2.79
C LEU A 16 -22.06 4.86 3.10
N ALA A 17 -22.91 4.63 2.11
CA ALA A 17 -24.33 4.35 2.30
C ALA A 17 -24.54 2.83 2.12
N PRO A 18 -24.66 2.02 3.18
CA PRO A 18 -24.58 0.56 3.09
C PRO A 18 -25.87 -0.06 2.51
N LEU A 19 -26.05 0.05 1.19
CA LEU A 19 -27.24 -0.40 0.46
C LEU A 19 -27.02 -1.73 -0.28
N MET A 20 -25.77 -2.08 -0.56
CA MET A 20 -25.36 -3.32 -1.21
C MET A 20 -24.34 -4.05 -0.34
N SER A 21 -24.31 -5.37 -0.43
CA SER A 21 -23.27 -6.19 0.19
C SER A 21 -22.36 -6.80 -0.87
N VAL A 22 -21.15 -7.17 -0.46
CA VAL A 22 -20.11 -7.69 -1.35
C VAL A 22 -19.58 -8.99 -0.79
N SER A 23 -19.50 -10.01 -1.62
CA SER A 23 -18.86 -11.30 -1.31
C SER A 23 -17.59 -11.43 -2.15
N PRO A 24 -16.43 -11.05 -1.60
CA PRO A 24 -15.14 -11.30 -2.23
C PRO A 24 -14.69 -12.75 -1.98
N GLU A 25 -13.93 -13.29 -2.91
CA GLU A 25 -13.29 -14.60 -2.81
C GLU A 25 -11.86 -14.48 -3.36
N LEU A 26 -10.87 -14.83 -2.54
CA LEU A 26 -9.46 -14.90 -2.92
C LEU A 26 -9.14 -16.29 -3.45
N VAL A 27 -8.60 -16.34 -4.67
CA VAL A 27 -8.24 -17.57 -5.37
C VAL A 27 -6.86 -17.45 -6.01
N PRO A 28 -6.16 -18.56 -6.28
CA PRO A 28 -4.94 -18.52 -7.09
C PRO A 28 -5.21 -17.99 -8.51
N SER A 29 -4.20 -17.35 -9.13
CA SER A 29 -4.31 -16.93 -10.52
C SER A 29 -4.62 -18.12 -11.45
N VAL A 30 -5.44 -17.87 -12.46
CA VAL A 30 -5.74 -18.89 -13.48
C VAL A 30 -4.53 -19.14 -14.39
N ASP A 31 -3.66 -18.14 -14.54
CA ASP A 31 -2.39 -18.25 -15.26
C ASP A 31 -1.39 -19.06 -14.44
N VAL A 32 -0.99 -20.21 -14.97
CA VAL A 32 -0.07 -21.15 -14.30
C VAL A 32 1.25 -20.47 -13.91
N ALA A 33 1.77 -19.56 -14.73
CA ALA A 33 3.02 -18.87 -14.45
C ALA A 33 2.92 -17.89 -13.27
N LYS A 34 1.70 -17.50 -12.89
CA LYS A 34 1.41 -16.54 -11.84
C LYS A 34 0.82 -17.16 -10.57
N ARG A 35 0.44 -18.44 -10.59
CA ARG A 35 -0.23 -19.11 -9.44
C ARG A 35 0.48 -18.97 -8.11
N SER A 36 1.81 -19.01 -8.09
CA SER A 36 2.61 -18.89 -6.87
C SER A 36 3.00 -17.45 -6.54
N LYS A 37 2.59 -16.47 -7.36
CA LYS A 37 3.03 -15.08 -7.28
C LYS A 37 1.86 -14.13 -7.06
N ASN A 38 0.75 -14.40 -7.73
CA ASN A 38 -0.38 -13.50 -7.80
C ASN A 38 -1.56 -14.00 -6.98
N GLN A 39 -2.29 -13.03 -6.46
CA GLN A 39 -3.51 -13.16 -5.70
C GLN A 39 -4.68 -12.65 -6.55
N LYS A 40 -5.58 -13.55 -6.92
CA LYS A 40 -6.74 -13.20 -7.75
C LYS A 40 -8.00 -13.08 -6.91
N LEU A 41 -8.77 -12.03 -7.16
CA LEU A 41 -10.08 -11.85 -6.56
C LEU A 41 -11.21 -12.14 -7.55
N ASN A 42 -12.22 -12.83 -7.04
CA ASN A 42 -13.56 -12.90 -7.57
C ASN A 42 -14.46 -12.03 -6.69
N VAL A 43 -15.30 -11.20 -7.31
CA VAL A 43 -16.20 -10.31 -6.56
C VAL A 43 -17.64 -10.55 -6.98
N THR A 44 -18.52 -10.79 -6.01
CA THR A 44 -19.97 -10.83 -6.21
C THR A 44 -20.61 -9.71 -5.42
N VAL A 45 -21.44 -8.90 -6.09
CA VAL A 45 -22.21 -7.81 -5.47
C VAL A 45 -23.66 -8.22 -5.37
N HIS A 46 -24.23 -8.09 -4.18
CA HIS A 46 -25.65 -8.32 -3.92
C HIS A 46 -26.36 -6.96 -3.79
N THR A 47 -27.33 -6.70 -4.67
CA THR A 47 -27.93 -5.36 -4.79
C THR A 47 -28.94 -5.05 -3.68
N GLY A 48 -29.23 -5.99 -2.77
CA GLY A 48 -30.11 -5.76 -1.62
C GLY A 48 -31.56 -5.43 -2.00
N GLY A 49 -32.01 -5.83 -3.20
CA GLY A 49 -33.33 -5.48 -3.74
C GLY A 49 -33.38 -4.13 -4.45
N LEU A 50 -32.27 -3.38 -4.52
CA LEU A 50 -32.19 -2.21 -5.38
C LEU A 50 -32.26 -2.62 -6.85
N THR A 51 -33.12 -1.94 -7.60
CA THR A 51 -33.17 -2.04 -9.05
C THR A 51 -31.99 -1.27 -9.65
N VAL A 52 -31.12 -2.00 -10.34
CA VAL A 52 -30.00 -1.44 -11.12
C VAL A 52 -30.38 -1.58 -12.59
N ASN A 53 -30.75 -0.46 -13.22
CA ASN A 53 -31.29 -0.46 -14.59
C ASN A 53 -30.24 -0.89 -15.62
N ASN A 54 -29.00 -0.39 -15.50
CA ASN A 54 -27.91 -0.79 -16.38
C ASN A 54 -26.64 -1.10 -15.57
N PRO A 55 -26.47 -2.33 -15.06
CA PRO A 55 -25.31 -2.70 -14.25
C PRO A 55 -23.95 -2.49 -14.93
N TYR A 56 -23.91 -2.45 -16.26
CA TYR A 56 -22.70 -2.23 -17.05
C TYR A 56 -22.23 -0.76 -17.08
N GLN A 57 -23.09 0.17 -16.66
CA GLN A 57 -22.80 1.60 -16.62
C GLN A 57 -22.94 2.18 -15.20
N ASP A 58 -23.94 1.70 -14.47
CA ASP A 58 -24.34 2.27 -13.18
C ASP A 58 -23.45 1.77 -12.04
N ILE A 59 -22.87 0.57 -12.16
CA ILE A 59 -22.03 -0.03 -11.11
C ILE A 59 -20.56 0.02 -11.50
N LYS A 60 -19.75 0.57 -10.60
CA LYS A 60 -18.28 0.56 -10.70
C LYS A 60 -17.70 0.01 -9.41
N ILE A 61 -16.73 -0.88 -9.53
CA ILE A 61 -16.05 -1.44 -8.36
C ILE A 61 -14.60 -0.98 -8.40
N LEU A 62 -14.13 -0.40 -7.30
CA LEU A 62 -12.71 -0.12 -7.07
C LEU A 62 -12.19 -1.15 -6.07
N VAL A 63 -11.11 -1.85 -6.44
CA VAL A 63 -10.40 -2.75 -5.55
C VAL A 63 -9.00 -2.19 -5.30
N LEU A 64 -8.60 -2.06 -4.04
CA LEU A 64 -7.26 -1.66 -3.63
C LEU A 64 -6.59 -2.81 -2.87
N GLN A 65 -5.29 -3.00 -3.10
CA GLN A 65 -4.45 -3.88 -2.28
C GLN A 65 -3.80 -3.03 -1.17
N ASN A 66 -3.93 -3.43 0.10
CA ASN A 66 -3.31 -2.79 1.26
C ASN A 66 -3.58 -1.27 1.38
N GLN A 67 -4.78 -0.83 1.02
CA GLN A 67 -5.20 0.58 1.00
C GLN A 67 -4.32 1.48 0.08
N ARG A 68 -3.64 0.87 -0.89
CA ARG A 68 -2.71 1.56 -1.79
C ARG A 68 -3.43 2.13 -3.01
N PRO A 69 -3.47 3.46 -3.19
CA PRO A 69 -4.07 4.06 -4.38
C PRO A 69 -3.23 3.83 -5.65
N ASP A 70 -1.95 3.47 -5.50
CA ASP A 70 -1.07 3.11 -6.61
C ASP A 70 -1.20 1.65 -7.04
N ILE A 71 -1.84 0.79 -6.23
CA ILE A 71 -2.16 -0.60 -6.56
C ILE A 71 -3.66 -0.83 -6.45
N GLN A 72 -4.36 -0.43 -7.50
CA GLN A 72 -5.81 -0.52 -7.57
C GLN A 72 -6.28 -0.94 -8.96
N GLN A 73 -7.44 -1.58 -9.04
CA GLN A 73 -8.10 -1.92 -10.30
C GLN A 73 -9.58 -1.55 -10.25
N TRP A 74 -10.09 -1.07 -11.38
CA TRP A 74 -11.51 -0.79 -11.57
C TRP A 74 -12.19 -1.90 -12.35
N LEU A 75 -13.41 -2.22 -11.97
CA LEU A 75 -14.31 -3.10 -12.72
C LEU A 75 -15.59 -2.35 -13.07
N THR A 76 -16.02 -2.51 -14.31
CA THR A 76 -17.27 -1.91 -14.83
C THR A 76 -18.17 -2.94 -15.50
N THR A 77 -17.64 -4.10 -15.85
CA THR A 77 -18.35 -5.10 -16.66
C THR A 77 -18.54 -6.39 -15.86
N PRO A 78 -19.76 -6.67 -15.37
CA PRO A 78 -20.08 -7.97 -14.78
C PRO A 78 -20.13 -9.06 -15.87
N GLN A 79 -19.69 -10.28 -15.55
CA GLN A 79 -19.79 -11.45 -16.45
C GLN A 79 -21.16 -12.11 -16.32
N PHE A 80 -21.84 -11.91 -15.19
CA PHE A 80 -23.18 -12.43 -14.94
C PHE A 80 -24.02 -11.39 -14.22
N VAL A 81 -25.25 -11.21 -14.70
CA VAL A 81 -26.26 -10.31 -14.14
C VAL A 81 -27.51 -11.14 -13.92
N ASN A 82 -27.95 -11.23 -12.66
CA ASN A 82 -29.18 -11.90 -12.26
C ASN A 82 -29.97 -10.99 -11.30
N ASN A 83 -31.21 -11.36 -11.01
CA ASN A 83 -32.06 -10.61 -10.10
C ASN A 83 -31.42 -10.53 -8.69
N GLY A 84 -30.88 -9.37 -8.36
CA GLY A 84 -30.24 -9.11 -7.07
C GLY A 84 -28.74 -9.41 -6.99
N GLU A 85 -28.11 -9.94 -8.05
CA GLU A 85 -26.71 -10.41 -7.99
C GLU A 85 -25.92 -10.04 -9.26
N LEU A 86 -24.72 -9.48 -9.07
CA LEU A 86 -23.75 -9.14 -10.13
C LEU A 86 -22.42 -9.85 -9.86
N ARG A 87 -21.90 -10.64 -10.82
CA ARG A 87 -20.63 -11.37 -10.65
C ARG A 87 -19.52 -10.78 -11.53
N TYR A 88 -18.37 -10.55 -10.91
CA TYR A 88 -17.15 -10.01 -11.49
C TYR A 88 -16.00 -11.03 -11.32
N HIS A 89 -16.01 -12.08 -12.14
CA HIS A 89 -15.12 -13.24 -12.11
C HIS A 89 -14.26 -13.36 -13.40
N ASP A 90 -14.05 -12.28 -14.17
CA ASP A 90 -13.18 -12.34 -15.36
C ASP A 90 -11.75 -12.71 -14.95
N ASN A 91 -11.25 -13.77 -15.59
CA ASN A 91 -9.93 -14.36 -15.44
C ASN A 91 -8.77 -13.36 -15.61
N ARG A 92 -8.98 -12.26 -16.35
CA ARG A 92 -7.96 -11.25 -16.69
C ARG A 92 -7.99 -10.03 -15.78
N THR A 93 -8.95 -9.95 -14.87
CA THR A 93 -9.14 -8.78 -13.98
C THR A 93 -8.90 -9.17 -12.53
N LEU A 94 -8.55 -8.19 -11.68
CA LEU A 94 -8.26 -8.38 -10.26
C LEU A 94 -7.24 -9.49 -9.96
N ASP A 95 -6.25 -9.68 -10.85
CA ASP A 95 -5.13 -10.60 -10.66
C ASP A 95 -3.90 -9.80 -10.21
N PHE A 96 -3.79 -9.54 -8.90
CA PHE A 96 -2.77 -8.68 -8.31
C PHE A 96 -1.48 -9.47 -8.08
N GLY A 97 -0.32 -8.81 -8.22
CA GLY A 97 0.92 -9.37 -7.66
C GLY A 97 0.77 -9.50 -6.14
N GLY A 98 1.20 -10.62 -5.57
CA GLY A 98 1.09 -10.88 -4.14
C GLY A 98 2.06 -10.05 -3.29
N SER A 99 3.07 -9.40 -3.89
CA SER A 99 4.14 -8.73 -3.15
C SER A 99 4.81 -9.67 -2.12
N ASN A 100 5.34 -9.09 -1.04
CA ASN A 100 5.78 -9.77 0.16
C ASN A 100 5.27 -8.98 1.38
N GLU A 101 5.45 -9.52 2.59
CA GLU A 101 5.15 -8.76 3.81
C GLU A 101 6.02 -7.49 3.85
N PHE A 102 5.45 -6.39 4.36
CA PHE A 102 6.16 -5.13 4.47
C PHE A 102 7.37 -5.27 5.41
N ARG A 103 8.44 -4.53 5.10
CA ARG A 103 9.50 -4.31 6.08
C ARG A 103 8.97 -3.34 7.14
N PHE A 104 9.41 -3.49 8.38
CA PHE A 104 9.06 -2.55 9.42
C PHE A 104 10.27 -2.02 10.17
N VAL A 105 10.12 -0.83 10.74
CA VAL A 105 11.06 -0.26 11.70
C VAL A 105 10.31 0.21 12.94
N ASP A 106 10.82 -0.18 14.10
CA ASP A 106 10.32 0.25 15.41
C ASP A 106 11.22 1.36 15.97
N LEU A 107 10.67 2.57 16.01
CA LEU A 107 11.32 3.79 16.51
C LEU A 107 10.66 4.28 17.80
N ARG A 108 9.90 3.43 18.49
CA ARG A 108 9.12 3.84 19.67
C ARG A 108 9.99 4.20 20.88
N SER A 109 11.23 3.70 20.94
CA SER A 109 12.23 4.08 21.95
C SER A 109 13.50 4.58 21.28
N LEU A 110 14.09 5.62 21.88
CA LEU A 110 15.43 6.13 21.53
C LEU A 110 16.48 5.73 22.58
N ARG A 111 16.07 5.06 23.65
CA ARG A 111 16.95 4.55 24.72
C ARG A 111 17.46 3.15 24.42
N LEU A 112 16.65 2.35 23.71
CA LEU A 112 16.96 0.98 23.33
C LEU A 112 16.80 0.84 21.82
N ALA A 113 17.87 0.40 21.15
CA ALA A 113 17.82 0.08 19.73
C ALA A 113 16.91 -1.14 19.51
N SER A 114 15.94 -1.00 18.60
CA SER A 114 15.17 -2.12 18.09
C SER A 114 15.99 -2.95 17.11
N GLU A 115 15.48 -4.12 16.70
CA GLU A 115 16.19 -5.11 15.89
C GLU A 115 16.80 -4.53 14.60
N ARG A 116 16.13 -3.56 13.96
CA ARG A 116 16.57 -2.97 12.70
C ARG A 116 17.44 -1.72 12.87
N MET A 117 17.63 -1.23 14.08
CA MET A 117 18.41 -0.01 14.34
C MET A 117 19.88 -0.36 14.54
N ALA A 118 20.75 0.06 13.61
CA ALA A 118 22.18 -0.14 13.72
C ALA A 118 22.82 0.85 14.71
N THR A 119 22.40 2.12 14.64
CA THR A 119 22.92 3.17 15.53
C THR A 119 21.84 4.19 15.90
N ILE A 120 22.00 4.80 17.07
CA ILE A 120 21.21 5.93 17.54
C ILE A 120 22.16 7.04 17.96
N GLN A 121 22.02 8.22 17.39
CA GLN A 121 22.74 9.41 17.81
C GLN A 121 21.74 10.47 18.28
N VAL A 122 21.88 10.89 19.54
CA VAL A 122 21.08 11.95 20.14
C VAL A 122 21.99 13.14 20.43
N ASP A 123 21.80 14.21 19.67
CA ASP A 123 22.48 15.50 19.86
C ASP A 123 21.42 16.63 19.73
N SER A 124 21.72 17.75 19.06
CA SER A 124 20.73 18.76 18.70
C SER A 124 19.58 18.22 17.83
N THR A 125 19.84 17.10 17.14
CA THR A 125 18.82 16.31 16.43
C THR A 125 19.02 14.83 16.74
N VAL A 126 17.95 14.05 16.59
CA VAL A 126 18.02 12.59 16.69
C VAL A 126 18.26 12.01 15.30
N ARG A 127 19.25 11.13 15.18
CA ARG A 127 19.55 10.36 13.97
C ARG A 127 19.56 8.87 14.28
N VAL A 128 19.05 8.09 13.35
CA VAL A 128 19.03 6.63 13.42
C VAL A 128 19.46 6.10 12.06
N ASP A 129 20.50 5.26 12.06
CA ASP A 129 20.86 4.48 10.88
C ASP A 129 20.31 3.06 11.05
N LEU A 130 19.60 2.57 10.03
CA LEU A 130 19.08 1.21 10.02
C LEU A 130 20.15 0.22 9.54
N LEU A 131 19.95 -1.05 9.88
CA LEU A 131 20.68 -2.14 9.24
C LEU A 131 20.33 -2.20 7.75
N PRO A 132 21.29 -2.55 6.87
CA PRO A 132 21.01 -2.78 5.46
C PRO A 132 19.90 -3.81 5.24
N ASP A 133 18.97 -3.45 4.37
CA ASP A 133 17.97 -4.35 3.81
C ASP A 133 18.54 -5.08 2.60
N GLU A 134 18.33 -6.39 2.52
CA GLU A 134 18.65 -7.20 1.33
C GLU A 134 17.52 -7.12 0.30
N ASN A 135 17.82 -7.25 -1.00
CA ASN A 135 16.78 -7.40 -2.01
C ASN A 135 16.21 -8.85 -2.00
N TYR A 136 14.93 -8.98 -1.63
CA TYR A 136 14.23 -10.28 -1.52
C TYR A 136 13.44 -10.67 -2.79
N ARG A 137 13.61 -9.96 -3.90
CA ARG A 137 12.86 -10.21 -5.16
C ARG A 137 12.85 -11.67 -5.62
N THR A 138 13.92 -12.41 -5.36
CA THR A 138 14.07 -13.83 -5.72
C THR A 138 14.19 -14.75 -4.52
N ALA A 139 13.96 -14.24 -3.31
CA ALA A 139 14.00 -15.06 -2.09
C ALA A 139 12.79 -15.99 -2.03
N SER A 140 12.92 -17.07 -1.25
CA SER A 140 11.75 -17.88 -0.87
C SER A 140 10.88 -17.12 0.13
N TYR A 141 9.57 -17.31 0.05
CA TYR A 141 8.63 -16.70 1.00
C TYR A 141 8.92 -17.15 2.43
N ALA A 142 8.92 -16.20 3.35
CA ALA A 142 8.91 -16.43 4.78
C ALA A 142 7.85 -15.53 5.39
N SER A 143 6.93 -16.11 6.16
CA SER A 143 5.88 -15.34 6.80
C SER A 143 6.46 -14.48 7.93
N VAL A 144 6.22 -13.18 7.85
CA VAL A 144 6.59 -12.18 8.84
C VAL A 144 5.33 -11.40 9.18
N PHE A 145 5.18 -11.02 10.45
CA PHE A 145 4.06 -10.16 10.83
C PHE A 145 4.33 -8.72 10.38
N ASP A 146 3.36 -8.12 9.72
CA ASP A 146 3.34 -6.73 9.33
C ASP A 146 1.97 -6.08 9.64
N GLU A 147 1.87 -4.80 9.37
CA GLU A 147 0.64 -4.02 9.48
C GLU A 147 0.14 -3.57 8.09
N ASN A 148 0.43 -4.35 7.05
CA ASN A 148 0.06 -4.08 5.65
C ASN A 148 0.38 -2.64 5.17
N GLY A 149 1.54 -2.09 5.55
CA GLY A 149 2.00 -0.78 5.09
C GLY A 149 1.53 0.39 5.94
N GLN A 150 0.87 0.12 7.07
CA GLN A 150 0.43 1.14 8.02
C GLN A 150 1.59 1.69 8.86
N PHE A 151 1.31 2.76 9.59
CA PHE A 151 2.24 3.32 10.57
C PHE A 151 1.49 3.81 11.80
N PHE A 152 2.16 3.81 12.94
CA PHE A 152 1.56 4.18 14.21
C PHE A 152 2.50 5.08 15.00
N ILE A 153 2.09 6.33 15.23
CA ILE A 153 2.80 7.25 16.12
C ILE A 153 2.63 6.72 17.54
N ARG A 154 3.73 6.26 18.13
CA ARG A 154 3.78 5.61 19.44
C ARG A 154 5.11 5.92 20.10
N ASN A 155 5.08 6.00 21.42
CA ASN A 155 6.26 6.26 22.24
C ASN A 155 6.27 5.27 23.40
N GLN A 156 7.44 4.69 23.68
CA GLN A 156 7.65 3.81 24.84
C GLN A 156 8.45 4.51 25.95
N ASP A 157 9.07 5.64 25.65
CA ASP A 157 9.88 6.41 26.60
C ASP A 157 9.06 7.53 27.30
N LYS A 158 7.85 7.81 26.80
CA LYS A 158 6.97 8.94 27.19
C LYS A 158 5.50 8.50 27.23
N ASP A 159 4.69 9.26 27.96
CA ASP A 159 3.28 8.93 28.20
C ASP A 159 2.38 9.32 27.02
N ASN A 160 2.64 10.47 26.39
CA ASN A 160 1.82 10.98 25.29
C ASN A 160 2.59 11.04 23.97
N ALA A 161 2.37 10.03 23.13
CA ALA A 161 3.04 9.92 21.83
C ALA A 161 2.68 11.05 20.84
N ASP A 162 1.52 11.70 20.97
CA ASP A 162 1.11 12.74 20.04
C ASP A 162 1.85 14.05 20.28
N THR A 163 2.18 14.37 21.53
CA THR A 163 2.80 15.65 21.90
C THR A 163 4.25 15.54 22.36
N GLU A 164 4.69 14.35 22.80
CA GLU A 164 6.01 14.16 23.42
C GLU A 164 6.98 13.33 22.57
N SER A 165 6.53 12.84 21.41
CA SER A 165 7.39 12.11 20.48
C SER A 165 8.27 13.04 19.67
N ASP A 166 9.54 12.67 19.57
CA ASP A 166 10.52 13.39 18.77
C ASP A 166 10.45 13.02 17.28
N TYR A 167 10.99 13.92 16.46
CA TYR A 167 11.30 13.64 15.05
C TYR A 167 12.75 13.18 14.90
N ILE A 168 12.94 12.17 14.07
CA ILE A 168 14.17 11.41 13.88
C ILE A 168 14.53 11.44 12.40
N TRP A 169 15.78 11.78 12.09
CA TRP A 169 16.35 11.54 10.77
C TRP A 169 16.75 10.07 10.66
N VAL A 170 15.95 9.29 9.93
CA VAL A 170 16.14 7.86 9.75
C VAL A 170 16.82 7.61 8.41
N THR A 171 18.00 7.01 8.42
CA THR A 171 18.69 6.57 7.20
C THR A 171 18.38 5.11 6.91
N PHE A 172 17.79 4.88 5.75
CA PHE A 172 17.49 3.56 5.18
C PHE A 172 18.61 3.15 4.23
N PHE A 173 18.89 1.86 4.20
CA PHE A 173 19.91 1.26 3.35
C PHE A 173 19.34 0.03 2.65
N LEU A 174 19.47 -0.05 1.34
CA LEU A 174 19.13 -1.23 0.53
C LEU A 174 20.39 -1.72 -0.17
N ALA A 175 20.88 -2.89 0.24
CA ALA A 175 21.98 -3.60 -0.40
C ALA A 175 21.47 -4.21 -1.70
N ASP A 176 21.81 -3.56 -2.82
CA ASP A 176 21.47 -3.99 -4.17
C ASP A 176 22.40 -3.31 -5.16
N ASP A 177 22.59 -3.90 -6.33
CA ASP A 177 23.40 -3.32 -7.39
C ASP A 177 22.74 -2.04 -7.96
N ALA A 178 23.51 -1.27 -8.72
CA ALA A 178 22.98 -0.12 -9.45
C ALA A 178 21.90 -0.57 -10.45
N VAL A 179 20.79 0.18 -10.52
CA VAL A 179 19.75 -0.01 -11.52
C VAL A 179 20.10 0.74 -12.81
N THR A 180 19.75 0.16 -13.95
CA THR A 180 19.98 0.77 -15.27
C THR A 180 18.96 1.87 -15.53
N GLY A 181 19.25 3.09 -15.08
CA GLY A 181 18.34 4.23 -15.15
C GLY A 181 17.15 4.11 -14.18
N GLY A 182 16.30 5.12 -14.15
CA GLY A 182 15.16 5.17 -13.23
C GLY A 182 15.55 5.65 -11.82
N ALA A 183 14.68 5.41 -10.85
CA ALA A 183 14.87 5.80 -9.47
C ALA A 183 14.20 4.83 -8.50
N ILE A 184 14.78 4.67 -7.32
CA ILE A 184 14.20 3.90 -6.21
C ILE A 184 13.67 4.88 -5.16
N TYR A 185 12.54 4.55 -4.54
CA TYR A 185 11.90 5.34 -3.49
C TYR A 185 11.53 4.48 -2.29
N ILE A 186 11.62 5.04 -1.08
CA ILE A 186 11.04 4.45 0.14
C ILE A 186 9.59 4.89 0.24
N VAL A 187 8.65 3.95 0.31
CA VAL A 187 7.21 4.23 0.36
C VAL A 187 6.52 3.49 1.50
N GLY A 188 5.42 4.05 1.97
CA GLY A 188 4.54 3.44 2.97
C GLY A 188 3.32 4.32 3.24
N GLY A 189 2.46 3.90 4.17
CA GLY A 189 1.29 4.69 4.57
C GLY A 189 1.64 6.09 5.07
N PHE A 190 2.79 6.24 5.73
CA PHE A 190 3.27 7.50 6.32
C PHE A 190 3.53 8.60 5.27
N ASN A 191 3.91 8.24 4.05
CA ASN A 191 4.08 9.18 2.94
C ASN A 191 3.02 8.98 1.83
N SER A 192 1.94 8.25 2.12
CA SER A 192 0.83 7.98 1.20
C SER A 192 1.28 7.32 -0.11
N TYR A 193 2.34 6.53 -0.05
CA TYR A 193 2.95 5.88 -1.22
C TYR A 193 3.38 6.85 -2.33
N GLN A 194 3.65 8.11 -1.98
CA GLN A 194 4.15 9.10 -2.94
C GLN A 194 5.60 8.77 -3.32
N ARG A 195 6.00 9.17 -4.53
CA ARG A 195 7.37 9.04 -5.04
C ARG A 195 7.83 10.42 -5.49
N ASN A 196 8.61 11.08 -4.65
CA ASN A 196 9.10 12.44 -4.89
C ASN A 196 10.56 12.55 -4.42
N GLU A 197 11.20 13.71 -4.63
CA GLU A 197 12.61 13.86 -4.29
C GLU A 197 12.91 13.69 -2.79
N ALA A 198 11.92 13.88 -1.90
CA ALA A 198 12.14 13.74 -0.46
C ALA A 198 12.30 12.28 -0.01
N ASN A 199 11.85 11.30 -0.81
CA ASN A 199 11.96 9.88 -0.47
C ASN A 199 12.67 9.03 -1.53
N LYS A 200 13.38 9.68 -2.44
CA LYS A 200 14.22 9.07 -3.45
C LYS A 200 15.56 8.62 -2.86
N LEU A 201 16.03 7.45 -3.24
CA LEU A 201 17.33 6.94 -2.80
C LEU A 201 18.45 7.37 -3.75
N THR A 202 19.65 7.48 -3.19
CA THR A 202 20.91 7.72 -3.90
C THR A 202 21.78 6.48 -3.80
N TYR A 203 22.39 6.07 -4.90
CA TYR A 203 23.29 4.92 -4.93
C TYR A 203 24.71 5.30 -4.52
N ASP A 204 25.30 4.56 -3.58
CA ASP A 204 26.71 4.59 -3.25
C ASP A 204 27.44 3.43 -3.94
N ALA A 205 28.22 3.75 -4.97
CA ALA A 205 28.97 2.75 -5.73
C ALA A 205 30.12 2.10 -4.95
N SER A 206 30.66 2.77 -3.92
CA SER A 206 31.74 2.24 -3.10
C SER A 206 31.23 1.16 -2.14
N GLN A 207 29.98 1.31 -1.68
CA GLN A 207 29.32 0.39 -0.74
C GLN A 207 28.32 -0.54 -1.42
N LYS A 208 28.07 -0.37 -2.73
CA LYS A 208 27.03 -1.09 -3.49
C LYS A 208 25.68 -1.09 -2.76
N THR A 209 25.29 0.08 -2.29
CA THR A 209 24.12 0.23 -1.42
C THR A 209 23.38 1.50 -1.81
N TRP A 210 22.06 1.41 -1.85
CA TRP A 210 21.17 2.54 -1.97
C TRP A 210 20.87 3.14 -0.61
N ARG A 211 20.91 4.47 -0.50
CA ARG A 211 20.69 5.20 0.74
C ARG A 211 19.60 6.25 0.57
N GLY A 212 18.71 6.36 1.55
CA GLY A 212 17.73 7.46 1.65
C GLY A 212 17.54 7.88 3.10
N THR A 213 17.33 9.16 3.36
CA THR A 213 17.09 9.66 4.72
C THR A 213 15.74 10.37 4.80
N LEU A 214 14.90 9.97 5.75
CA LEU A 214 13.56 10.53 5.97
C LEU A 214 13.44 11.09 7.38
N LEU A 215 12.69 12.19 7.54
CA LEU A 215 12.31 12.70 8.85
C LEU A 215 11.00 12.03 9.30
N LEU A 216 11.09 11.12 10.27
CA LEU A 216 9.96 10.37 10.81
C LEU A 216 9.76 10.73 12.28
N LYS A 217 8.52 10.69 12.76
CA LYS A 217 8.22 10.86 14.19
C LYS A 217 8.43 9.51 14.90
N GLN A 218 8.63 9.46 16.22
CA GLN A 218 8.68 8.16 16.92
C GLN A 218 7.41 7.35 16.68
N GLY A 219 7.59 6.06 16.39
CA GLY A 219 6.50 5.17 16.02
C GLY A 219 6.95 3.87 15.39
N LEU A 220 5.97 3.08 14.94
CA LEU A 220 6.16 1.88 14.13
C LEU A 220 5.81 2.21 12.68
N TYR A 221 6.66 1.82 11.73
CA TYR A 221 6.49 2.14 10.33
C TYR A 221 6.72 0.93 9.45
N ASP A 222 5.71 0.55 8.67
CA ASP A 222 5.90 -0.34 7.54
C ASP A 222 6.37 0.45 6.31
N TYR A 223 7.27 -0.15 5.52
CA TYR A 223 7.83 0.44 4.33
C TYR A 223 8.25 -0.59 3.27
N GLU A 224 8.37 -0.12 2.03
CA GLU A 224 8.88 -0.87 0.88
C GLU A 224 9.83 0.00 0.04
N TYR A 225 10.66 -0.65 -0.77
CA TYR A 225 11.42 0.02 -1.83
C TYR A 225 10.76 -0.23 -3.18
N VAL A 226 10.39 0.86 -3.85
CA VAL A 226 9.72 0.82 -5.15
C VAL A 226 10.61 1.43 -6.21
N TYR A 227 10.72 0.73 -7.34
CA TYR A 227 11.45 1.22 -8.50
C TYR A 227 10.49 1.93 -9.47
N VAL A 228 10.95 3.04 -10.04
CA VAL A 228 10.27 3.76 -11.13
C VAL A 228 11.23 3.82 -12.31
N SER A 229 10.80 3.26 -13.45
CA SER A 229 11.60 3.24 -14.67
C SER A 229 11.76 4.65 -15.26
N PRO A 230 12.70 4.85 -16.21
CA PRO A 230 12.81 6.10 -16.96
C PRO A 230 11.52 6.51 -17.69
N THR A 231 10.64 5.55 -18.02
CA THR A 231 9.35 5.80 -18.69
C THR A 231 8.22 6.09 -17.70
N GLY A 232 8.50 6.08 -16.39
CA GLY A 232 7.51 6.32 -15.33
C GLY A 232 6.74 5.07 -14.90
N GLU A 233 7.08 3.89 -15.43
CA GLU A 233 6.46 2.64 -15.00
C GLU A 233 6.92 2.29 -13.58
N VAL A 234 5.97 1.93 -12.73
CA VAL A 234 6.21 1.64 -11.31
C VAL A 234 6.30 0.13 -11.14
N ASN A 235 7.39 -0.34 -10.53
CA ASN A 235 7.53 -1.70 -10.06
C ASN A 235 7.47 -1.72 -8.51
N PRO A 236 6.29 -1.99 -7.91
CA PRO A 236 6.14 -2.00 -6.47
C PRO A 236 6.86 -3.17 -5.81
N THR A 237 7.12 -4.27 -6.53
CA THR A 237 7.71 -5.50 -6.00
C THR A 237 9.22 -5.61 -6.26
N PHE A 238 9.85 -4.48 -6.59
CA PHE A 238 11.26 -4.41 -6.96
C PHE A 238 12.20 -5.06 -5.93
N SER A 239 11.96 -4.81 -4.63
CA SER A 239 12.79 -5.33 -3.54
C SER A 239 12.19 -6.51 -2.77
N SER A 240 10.94 -6.87 -3.05
CA SER A 240 10.15 -7.83 -2.27
C SER A 240 9.79 -9.09 -3.06
N GLY A 241 9.63 -8.99 -4.38
CA GLY A 241 9.12 -10.08 -5.19
C GLY A 241 7.61 -10.25 -5.02
N ASP A 242 7.07 -11.35 -5.55
CA ASP A 242 5.65 -11.66 -5.51
C ASP A 242 5.42 -13.08 -5.00
N HIS A 243 4.59 -13.22 -3.97
CA HIS A 243 4.22 -14.49 -3.34
C HIS A 243 2.71 -14.57 -3.11
N PHE A 244 2.11 -15.69 -3.51
CA PHE A 244 0.67 -15.91 -3.29
C PHE A 244 0.32 -15.98 -1.80
N GLU A 245 1.25 -16.43 -0.96
CA GLU A 245 1.08 -16.64 0.47
C GLU A 245 1.05 -15.35 1.30
N THR A 246 1.46 -14.21 0.73
CA THR A 246 1.56 -12.93 1.44
C THR A 246 0.23 -12.46 2.00
N ASN A 247 0.23 -11.94 3.22
CA ASN A 247 -0.98 -11.70 3.98
C ASN A 247 -1.65 -10.33 3.73
N ASN A 248 -1.87 -10.01 2.44
CA ASN A 248 -2.45 -8.75 1.98
C ASN A 248 -3.92 -8.58 2.35
N THR A 249 -4.34 -7.34 2.59
CA THR A 249 -5.76 -6.99 2.73
C THR A 249 -6.27 -6.24 1.51
N TYR A 250 -7.33 -6.74 0.88
CA TYR A 250 -7.99 -6.07 -0.24
C TYR A 250 -9.25 -5.33 0.20
N GLN A 251 -9.42 -4.09 -0.23
CA GLN A 251 -10.62 -3.30 -0.01
C GLN A 251 -11.42 -3.22 -1.30
N ILE A 252 -12.70 -3.58 -1.24
CA ILE A 252 -13.63 -3.54 -2.37
C ILE A 252 -14.66 -2.45 -2.10
N LEU A 253 -14.68 -1.43 -2.96
CA LEU A 253 -15.61 -0.30 -2.91
C LEU A 253 -16.56 -0.38 -4.09
N VAL A 254 -17.86 -0.49 -3.84
CA VAL A 254 -18.90 -0.55 -4.88
C VAL A 254 -19.60 0.78 -4.97
N TYR A 255 -19.44 1.42 -6.13
CA TYR A 255 -20.10 2.66 -6.47
C TYR A 255 -21.32 2.40 -7.33
N ASN A 256 -22.41 3.11 -7.05
CA ASN A 256 -23.59 3.15 -7.89
C ASN A 256 -23.89 4.59 -8.32
N ARG A 257 -24.07 4.80 -9.62
CA ARG A 257 -24.63 6.03 -10.18
C ARG A 257 -26.09 5.81 -10.52
N ARG A 258 -26.99 6.32 -9.68
CA ARG A 258 -28.43 6.22 -9.93
C ARG A 258 -28.82 7.06 -11.14
N GLN A 259 -29.81 6.59 -11.88
CA GLN A 259 -30.38 7.35 -13.00
C GLN A 259 -30.82 8.75 -12.54
N GLY A 260 -30.42 9.78 -13.28
CA GLY A 260 -30.75 11.17 -12.98
C GLY A 260 -29.81 11.87 -11.98
N THR A 261 -28.81 11.17 -11.42
CA THR A 261 -27.79 11.77 -10.54
C THR A 261 -26.52 12.13 -11.30
N THR A 262 -25.72 13.04 -10.73
CA THR A 262 -24.43 13.51 -11.30
C THR A 262 -23.21 13.07 -10.49
N TRP A 263 -23.41 12.28 -9.42
CA TRP A 263 -22.35 11.79 -8.54
C TRP A 263 -22.38 10.26 -8.43
N ASP A 264 -21.26 9.69 -7.98
CA ASP A 264 -21.13 8.26 -7.67
C ASP A 264 -21.32 8.06 -6.16
N GLU A 265 -22.26 7.20 -5.76
CA GLU A 265 -22.48 6.88 -4.35
C GLU A 265 -21.72 5.60 -3.98
N LEU A 266 -20.92 5.63 -2.92
CA LEU A 266 -20.36 4.40 -2.36
C LEU A 266 -21.47 3.66 -1.63
N VAL A 267 -21.96 2.58 -2.25
CA VAL A 267 -23.14 1.84 -1.79
C VAL A 267 -22.81 0.48 -1.15
N GLY A 268 -21.58 0.01 -1.31
CA GLY A 268 -21.11 -1.24 -0.72
C GLY A 268 -19.61 -1.16 -0.42
N PHE A 269 -19.21 -1.82 0.66
CA PHE A 269 -17.83 -1.94 1.08
C PHE A 269 -17.60 -3.31 1.69
N SER A 270 -16.47 -3.94 1.36
CA SER A 270 -16.01 -5.14 2.04
C SER A 270 -14.49 -5.19 2.02
N THR A 271 -13.93 -5.97 2.93
CA THR A 271 -12.52 -6.33 2.96
C THR A 271 -12.35 -7.83 2.91
N VAL A 272 -11.25 -8.30 2.33
CA VAL A 272 -10.83 -9.71 2.38
C VAL A 272 -9.33 -9.77 2.61
N ARG A 273 -8.90 -10.81 3.32
CA ARG A 273 -7.51 -11.12 3.62
C ARG A 273 -7.28 -12.58 3.26
#